data_AF-A0A4Q5T130-F1
#
_entry.id   AF-A0A4Q5T130-F1
#
_cell.length_a   1.000
_cell.length_b   1.000
_cell.length_c   1.000
_cell.angle_alpha   90.00
_cell.angle_beta   90.00
_cell.angle_gamma   90.00
#
_symmetry.space_group_name_H-M   'P 1'
#
loop_
_entity.id
_entity.type
_entity.pdbx_description
1 polymer ?
#
loop_
_entity_poly.entity_id
_entity_poly.type
_entity_poly.pdbx_seq_one_letter_code
_entity_poly.pdbx_strand_id
1 'polypeptide(L)'
;IQALSQLKALGVGIAFDDFGTGFASLSLLQKYPLTCLKIDRSFVARVDRETGDAAIVRAVISMADSLKLTVIAEGIETAEQEAALIALGCDEAQGYRYGRPMRKADLADACSSSHTIIPNLAATSAA
;
A
#
# COMPACT_ATOMS: atom_id res chain seq x y z
N ILE A 1 -22.57 -0.14 -2.82
CA ILE A 1 -21.83 -0.05 -4.11
C ILE A 1 -22.13 1.28 -4.80
N GLN A 2 -23.40 1.63 -5.05
CA GLN A 2 -23.77 2.87 -5.75
C GLN A 2 -23.09 4.14 -5.21
N ALA A 3 -23.10 4.35 -3.89
CA ALA A 3 -22.42 5.51 -3.28
C ALA A 3 -20.89 5.53 -3.56
N LEU A 4 -20.21 4.39 -3.43
CA LEU A 4 -18.77 4.28 -3.74
C LEU A 4 -18.49 4.50 -5.23
N SER A 5 -19.37 4.02 -6.11
CA SER A 5 -19.25 4.26 -7.56
C SER A 5 -19.43 5.74 -7.90
N GLN A 6 -20.34 6.44 -7.22
CA GLN A 6 -20.52 7.88 -7.38
C GLN A 6 -19.29 8.66 -6.90
N LEU A 7 -18.70 8.28 -5.75
CA LEU A 7 -17.45 8.87 -5.27
C LEU A 7 -16.30 8.65 -6.27
N LYS A 8 -16.13 7.44 -6.79
CA LYS A 8 -15.12 7.16 -7.82
C LYS A 8 -15.35 7.97 -9.10
N ALA A 9 -16.60 8.13 -9.53
CA ALA A 9 -16.94 8.95 -10.69
C ALA A 9 -16.58 10.44 -10.50
N LEU A 10 -16.53 10.92 -9.25
CA LEU A 10 -16.04 12.26 -8.90
C LEU A 10 -14.50 12.35 -8.81
N GLY A 11 -13.78 11.24 -9.06
CA GLY A 11 -12.32 11.16 -8.96
C GLY A 11 -11.79 10.83 -7.56
N VAL A 12 -12.66 10.47 -6.60
CA VAL A 12 -12.23 10.06 -5.26
C VAL A 12 -11.70 8.63 -5.30
N GLY A 13 -10.46 8.42 -4.84
CA GLY A 13 -9.88 7.10 -4.67
C GLY A 13 -10.57 6.30 -3.57
N ILE A 14 -10.77 5.00 -3.80
CA ILE A 14 -11.39 4.08 -2.85
C ILE A 14 -10.39 2.99 -2.50
N ALA A 15 -9.85 3.05 -1.28
CA ALA A 15 -8.94 2.05 -0.76
C ALA A 15 -9.70 0.93 -0.01
N PHE A 16 -9.22 -0.30 -0.14
CA PHE A 16 -9.62 -1.41 0.72
C PHE A 16 -8.57 -1.59 1.81
N ASP A 17 -8.98 -1.43 3.07
CA ASP A 17 -8.08 -1.41 4.22
C ASP A 17 -7.90 -2.80 4.87
N ASP A 18 -6.83 -2.94 5.66
CA ASP A 18 -6.51 -4.12 6.48
C ASP A 18 -6.53 -5.46 5.72
N PHE A 19 -6.08 -5.47 4.44
CA PHE A 19 -6.08 -6.71 3.66
C PHE A 19 -5.13 -7.74 4.28
N GLY A 20 -5.72 -8.88 4.67
CA GLY A 20 -5.01 -10.05 5.22
C GLY A 20 -5.29 -10.34 6.71
N THR A 21 -6.04 -9.49 7.43
CA THR A 21 -6.37 -9.71 8.86
C THR A 21 -7.61 -10.60 9.11
N GLY A 22 -8.21 -11.17 8.05
CA GLY A 22 -9.41 -12.01 8.18
C GLY A 22 -10.00 -12.48 6.85
N PHE A 23 -11.31 -12.76 6.83
CA PHE A 23 -12.06 -13.20 5.64
C PHE A 23 -12.37 -12.04 4.68
N ALA A 24 -11.34 -11.41 4.13
CA ALA A 24 -11.51 -10.58 2.94
C ALA A 24 -11.66 -11.52 1.74
N SER A 25 -12.91 -11.76 1.30
CA SER A 25 -13.12 -12.55 0.08
C SER A 25 -12.56 -11.78 -1.12
N LEU A 26 -11.71 -12.43 -1.91
CA LEU A 26 -11.21 -11.89 -3.18
C LEU A 26 -12.34 -11.41 -4.11
N SER A 27 -13.54 -11.99 -3.96
CA SER A 27 -14.74 -11.56 -4.68
C SER A 27 -15.14 -10.10 -4.40
N LEU A 28 -14.80 -9.56 -3.22
CA LEU A 28 -15.08 -8.16 -2.87
C LEU A 28 -14.22 -7.20 -3.68
N LEU A 29 -12.98 -7.59 -4.01
CA LEU A 29 -12.06 -6.78 -4.80
C LEU A 29 -12.59 -6.55 -6.22
N GLN A 30 -13.28 -7.56 -6.78
CA GLN A 30 -13.91 -7.47 -8.10
C GLN A 30 -15.23 -6.71 -8.07
N LYS A 31 -15.93 -6.73 -6.93
CA LYS A 31 -17.29 -6.17 -6.80
C LYS A 31 -17.29 -4.67 -6.52
N TYR A 32 -16.31 -4.18 -5.77
CA TYR A 32 -16.25 -2.78 -5.38
C TYR A 32 -15.41 -1.97 -6.37
N PRO A 33 -15.74 -0.68 -6.57
CA PRO A 33 -14.99 0.21 -7.46
C PRO A 33 -13.69 0.68 -6.78
N LEU A 34 -12.82 -0.25 -6.43
CA LEU A 34 -11.58 0.05 -5.72
C LEU A 34 -10.59 0.75 -6.67
N THR A 35 -9.64 1.47 -6.06
CA THR A 35 -8.45 2.03 -6.73
C THR A 35 -7.18 1.61 -6.01
N CYS A 36 -7.27 1.21 -4.75
CA CYS A 36 -6.12 0.89 -3.91
C CYS A 36 -6.43 -0.31 -2.99
N LEU A 37 -5.41 -1.11 -2.72
CA LEU A 37 -5.42 -2.18 -1.73
C LEU A 37 -4.32 -1.92 -0.69
N LYS A 38 -4.67 -1.95 0.60
CA LYS A 38 -3.73 -1.74 1.69
C LYS A 38 -3.38 -3.08 2.34
N ILE A 39 -2.10 -3.44 2.35
CA ILE A 39 -1.62 -4.67 3.00
C ILE A 39 -1.38 -4.36 4.48
N ASP A 40 -2.03 -5.12 5.35
CA ASP A 40 -1.90 -4.94 6.80
C ASP A 40 -0.47 -5.17 7.29
N ARG A 41 -0.11 -4.40 8.32
CA ARG A 41 1.21 -4.44 8.97
C ARG A 41 1.64 -5.81 9.48
N SER A 42 0.72 -6.73 9.79
CA SER A 42 1.08 -8.06 10.29
C SER A 42 1.89 -8.87 9.26
N PHE A 43 1.65 -8.66 7.96
CA PHE A 43 2.46 -9.26 6.88
C PHE A 43 3.74 -8.48 6.63
N VAL A 44 3.68 -7.14 6.70
CA VAL A 44 4.82 -6.26 6.46
C VAL A 44 5.89 -6.42 7.53
N ALA A 45 5.51 -6.64 8.79
CA ALA A 45 6.43 -6.72 9.92
C ALA A 45 7.51 -7.81 9.79
N ARG A 46 7.29 -8.83 8.95
CA ARG A 46 8.20 -9.97 8.75
C ARG A 46 8.56 -10.21 7.27
N VAL A 47 8.27 -9.25 6.40
CA VAL A 47 8.47 -9.37 4.94
C VAL A 47 9.94 -9.51 4.53
N ASP A 48 10.86 -9.00 5.35
CA ASP A 48 12.31 -9.02 5.17
C ASP A 48 12.95 -10.36 5.59
N ARG A 49 12.19 -11.21 6.29
CA ARG A 49 12.63 -12.53 6.74
C ARG A 49 12.09 -13.54 5.75
N GLU A 50 12.90 -14.49 5.27
CA GLU A 50 12.52 -15.57 4.34
C GLU A 50 11.40 -16.46 4.93
N THR A 51 10.19 -15.94 4.93
CA THR A 51 9.00 -16.48 5.60
C THR A 51 7.84 -16.55 4.62
N GLY A 52 6.77 -17.25 5.01
CA GLY A 52 5.53 -17.28 4.24
C GLY A 52 4.91 -15.89 4.02
N ASP A 53 5.20 -14.91 4.87
CA ASP A 53 4.63 -13.56 4.77
C ASP A 53 5.10 -12.84 3.49
N ALA A 54 6.38 -12.98 3.11
CA ALA A 54 6.89 -12.42 1.86
C ALA A 54 6.22 -13.04 0.61
N ALA A 55 5.89 -14.34 0.67
CA ALA A 55 5.16 -15.01 -0.40
C ALA A 55 3.71 -14.52 -0.49
N ILE A 56 3.06 -14.28 0.65
CA ILE A 56 1.70 -13.70 0.70
C ILE A 56 1.70 -12.28 0.14
N VAL A 57 2.61 -11.41 0.60
CA VAL A 57 2.73 -10.03 0.10
C VAL A 57 2.95 -10.03 -1.42
N ARG A 58 3.84 -10.88 -1.93
CA ARG A 58 4.05 -11.04 -3.38
C ARG A 58 2.78 -11.43 -4.12
N ALA A 59 2.05 -12.42 -3.62
CA ALA A 59 0.80 -12.88 -4.23
C ALA A 59 -0.26 -11.77 -4.26
N VAL A 60 -0.34 -10.97 -3.19
CA VAL A 60 -1.26 -9.83 -3.10
C VAL A 60 -0.88 -8.74 -4.11
N ILE A 61 0.41 -8.40 -4.23
CA ILE A 61 0.90 -7.43 -5.21
C ILE A 61 0.57 -7.88 -6.64
N SER A 62 0.87 -9.13 -7.00
CA SER A 62 0.56 -9.66 -8.34
C SER A 62 -0.93 -9.68 -8.65
N MET A 63 -1.77 -9.96 -7.65
CA MET A 63 -3.22 -9.90 -7.80
C MET A 63 -3.71 -8.46 -7.99
N ALA A 64 -3.20 -7.51 -7.21
CA ALA A 64 -3.59 -6.11 -7.30
C ALA A 64 -3.22 -5.52 -8.67
N ASP A 65 -2.02 -5.82 -9.17
CA ASP A 65 -1.58 -5.46 -10.53
C ASP A 65 -2.55 -5.99 -11.60
N SER A 66 -2.92 -7.27 -11.51
CA SER A 66 -3.91 -7.89 -12.42
C SER A 66 -5.30 -7.21 -12.37
N LEU A 67 -5.66 -6.64 -11.22
CA LEU A 67 -6.92 -5.92 -11.01
C LEU A 67 -6.78 -4.40 -11.25
N LYS A 68 -5.59 -3.92 -11.63
CA LYS A 68 -5.25 -2.50 -11.80
C LYS A 68 -5.51 -1.68 -10.53
N LEU A 69 -5.13 -2.23 -9.39
CA LEU A 69 -5.17 -1.59 -8.08
C LEU A 69 -3.76 -1.25 -7.63
N THR A 70 -3.56 -0.03 -7.14
CA THR A 70 -2.33 0.36 -6.44
C THR A 70 -2.23 -0.36 -5.10
N VAL A 71 -1.03 -0.73 -4.68
CA VAL A 71 -0.79 -1.36 -3.38
C VAL A 71 -0.06 -0.42 -2.44
N ILE A 72 -0.63 -0.21 -1.24
CA ILE A 72 0.04 0.45 -0.12
C ILE A 72 0.41 -0.59 0.93
N ALA A 73 1.68 -0.76 1.22
CA ALA A 73 2.13 -1.57 2.37
C ALA A 73 2.16 -0.73 3.65
N GLU A 74 1.52 -1.22 4.72
CA GLU A 74 1.41 -0.50 5.98
C GLU A 74 2.34 -1.01 7.07
N GLY A 75 2.73 -0.12 7.99
CA GLY A 75 3.52 -0.47 9.17
C GLY A 75 5.00 -0.68 8.90
N ILE A 76 5.56 0.04 7.92
CA ILE A 76 6.99 -0.01 7.59
C ILE A 76 7.78 0.77 8.64
N GLU A 77 8.69 0.11 9.32
CA GLU A 77 9.49 0.68 10.40
C GLU A 77 11.00 0.62 10.11
N THR A 78 11.47 -0.31 9.28
CA THR A 78 12.90 -0.52 9.01
C THR A 78 13.27 -0.40 7.54
N ALA A 79 14.57 -0.19 7.27
CA ALA A 79 15.10 -0.09 5.90
C ALA A 79 15.01 -1.42 5.16
N GLU A 80 15.14 -2.52 5.88
CA GLU A 80 15.09 -3.87 5.36
C GLU A 80 13.68 -4.22 4.88
N GLN A 81 12.65 -3.81 5.63
CA GLN A 81 11.25 -3.94 5.23
C GLN A 81 10.94 -3.14 3.96
N GLU A 82 11.39 -1.89 3.90
CA GLU A 82 11.27 -1.04 2.71
C GLU A 82 11.95 -1.67 1.49
N ALA A 83 13.21 -2.09 1.63
CA ALA A 83 13.98 -2.70 0.55
C ALA A 83 13.32 -4.00 0.04
N ALA A 84 12.81 -4.84 0.96
CA ALA A 84 12.07 -6.04 0.60
C ALA A 84 10.81 -5.70 -0.18
N LEU A 85 10.00 -4.73 0.26
CA LEU A 85 8.78 -4.31 -0.43
C LEU A 85 9.04 -3.72 -1.82
N ILE A 86 10.10 -2.92 -1.97
CA ILE A 86 10.54 -2.41 -3.28
C ILE A 86 10.91 -3.58 -4.19
N ALA A 87 11.67 -4.56 -3.70
CA ALA A 87 12.06 -5.74 -4.46
C ALA A 87 10.86 -6.63 -4.85
N LEU A 88 9.77 -6.58 -4.06
CA LEU A 88 8.50 -7.25 -4.38
C LEU A 88 7.64 -6.48 -5.38
N GLY A 89 8.00 -5.24 -5.72
CA GLY A 89 7.25 -4.38 -6.64
C GLY A 89 6.06 -3.66 -5.99
N CYS A 90 6.13 -3.35 -4.69
CA CYS A 90 5.08 -2.58 -4.02
C CYS A 90 5.12 -1.10 -4.46
N ASP A 91 3.97 -0.52 -4.82
CA ASP A 91 3.88 0.84 -5.36
C ASP A 91 4.13 1.92 -4.31
N GLU A 92 3.50 1.77 -3.14
CA GLU A 92 3.42 2.79 -2.11
C GLU A 92 3.60 2.19 -0.71
N ALA A 93 4.01 3.05 0.22
CA ALA A 93 4.50 2.64 1.53
C ALA A 93 4.06 3.63 2.61
N GLN A 94 3.57 3.10 3.74
CA GLN A 94 3.23 3.88 4.93
C GLN A 94 3.82 3.25 6.18
N GLY A 95 4.40 4.06 7.06
CA GLY A 95 4.84 3.61 8.38
C GLY A 95 5.76 4.58 9.10
N TYR A 96 6.15 4.21 10.32
CA TYR A 96 6.98 5.07 11.18
C TYR A 96 8.37 5.36 10.62
N ARG A 97 8.83 4.57 9.65
CA ARG A 97 10.03 4.86 8.87
C ARG A 97 9.95 6.22 8.15
N TYR A 98 8.78 6.56 7.62
CA TYR A 98 8.55 7.81 6.87
C TYR A 98 8.03 8.93 7.76
N GLY A 99 7.26 8.58 8.79
CA GLY A 99 6.76 9.56 9.74
C GLY A 99 5.76 8.93 10.71
N ARG A 100 5.81 9.34 11.97
CA ARG A 100 4.79 8.97 12.95
C ARG A 100 3.55 9.87 12.78
N PRO A 101 2.34 9.39 13.10
CA PRO A 101 1.18 10.25 13.24
C PRO A 101 1.51 11.43 14.14
N MET A 102 1.23 12.63 13.64
CA MET A 102 1.63 13.88 14.27
C MET A 102 0.48 14.89 14.23
N ARG A 103 0.59 15.95 15.04
CA ARG A 103 -0.43 17.01 15.02
C ARG A 103 -0.27 17.82 13.75
N LYS A 104 -1.37 18.43 13.29
CA LYS A 104 -1.37 19.31 12.10
C LYS A 104 -0.28 20.38 12.12
N ALA A 105 -0.02 20.96 13.30
CA ALA A 105 0.99 22.00 13.47
C ALA A 105 2.42 21.50 13.17
N ASP A 106 2.68 20.21 13.38
CA ASP A 106 4.00 19.60 13.24
C ASP A 106 4.24 19.07 11.81
N LEU A 107 3.20 19.03 10.96
CA LEU A 107 3.24 18.39 9.63
C LEU A 107 4.14 19.11 8.62
N ALA A 108 4.05 20.44 8.56
CA ALA A 108 4.82 21.22 7.58
C ALA A 108 6.34 21.06 7.80
N ASP A 109 6.76 21.09 9.06
CA ASP A 109 8.15 20.92 9.45
C ASP A 109 8.65 19.52 9.10
N ALA A 110 7.85 18.48 9.40
CA ALA A 110 8.18 17.09 9.05
C ALA A 110 8.28 16.84 7.54
N CYS A 111 7.39 17.41 6.72
CA CYS A 111 7.45 17.28 5.26
C CYS A 111 8.64 18.03 4.65
N SER A 112 9.04 19.16 5.24
CA SER A 112 10.17 19.95 4.75
C SER A 112 11.54 19.31 4.99
N SER A 113 11.63 18.44 6.01
CA SER A 113 12.86 17.77 6.43
C SER A 113 13.02 16.35 5.90
N SER A 114 11.95 15.77 5.35
CA SER A 114 11.93 14.39 4.84
C SER A 114 12.14 14.36 3.32
N HIS A 115 13.37 14.08 2.88
CA HIS A 115 13.76 13.96 1.46
C HIS A 115 13.44 12.59 0.83
N THR A 116 12.47 11.86 1.36
CA THR A 116 12.14 10.50 0.89
C THR A 116 10.64 10.38 0.65
N ILE A 117 10.14 11.13 -0.33
CA ILE A 117 9.06 10.59 -1.15
C ILE A 117 9.78 9.61 -2.07
N ILE A 118 9.44 8.31 -2.01
CA ILE A 118 9.94 7.32 -2.97
C ILE A 118 9.70 7.94 -4.36
N PRO A 119 10.75 8.38 -5.08
CA PRO A 119 10.55 9.02 -6.36
C PRO A 119 10.19 7.91 -7.33
N ASN A 120 8.89 7.80 -7.61
CA ASN A 120 8.34 7.14 -8.78
C ASN A 120 8.89 5.73 -9.07
N LEU A 121 8.25 4.70 -8.49
CA LEU A 121 8.27 3.35 -9.07
C LEU A 121 7.41 3.25 -10.35
N ALA A 122 6.77 4.34 -10.81
CA ALA A 122 6.04 4.42 -12.08
C ALA A 122 6.89 4.92 -13.26
N ALA A 123 8.21 4.64 -13.26
CA ALA A 123 9.08 4.83 -14.43
C ALA A 123 9.19 3.57 -15.33
N THR A 124 8.27 2.60 -15.21
CA THR A 124 8.28 1.39 -16.05
C THR A 124 6.89 1.01 -16.57
N SER A 125 6.18 1.93 -17.22
CA SER A 125 5.19 1.55 -18.25
C SER A 125 5.06 2.64 -19.32
N ALA A 126 6.13 2.81 -20.09
CA ALA A 126 6.07 3.48 -21.39
C ALA A 126 7.00 2.74 -22.36
N ALA A 127 6.49 1.61 -22.88
CA ALA A 127 6.90 0.98 -24.12
C ALA A 127 5.72 0.15 -24.64
#